data_AF-A0A5N7ZAM8-F1
#
_entry.id   AF-A0A5N7ZAM8-F1
#
_cell.length_a   1.000
_cell.length_b   1.000
_cell.length_c   1.000
_cell.angle_alpha   90.00
_cell.angle_beta   90.00
_cell.angle_gamma   90.00
#
_symmetry.space_group_name_H-M   'P 1'
#
loop_
_entity.id
_entity.type
_entity.pdbx_description
1 polymer ?
#
loop_
_entity_poly.entity_id
_entity_poly.type
_entity_poly.pdbx_seq_one_letter_code
_entity_poly.pdbx_strand_id
1 'polypeptide(L)'
;MRQSDKKASFIELGTFLSQFTANGNTPNPAVKHNDRFYDAFIDLIHLSQSHNGWFTPEQVYFALQSWAKALTESNIEQWLSRYDFPDHQPKTVGLILAGNIPLVGFHDFLSVVLSGHKVLVKMSSNDQKLLPFLAKYLIAVNPELESYITFTEGKLENFD
;
A
#
# COMPACT_ATOMS: atom_id res chain seq x y z
N MET A 1 -7.64 -10.96 -12.36
CA MET A 1 -8.24 -10.18 -11.26
C MET A 1 -9.27 -9.15 -11.73
N ARG A 2 -10.52 -9.23 -11.24
CA ARG A 2 -11.58 -8.25 -11.54
C ARG A 2 -11.35 -6.94 -10.79
N GLN A 3 -11.90 -5.84 -11.31
CA GLN A 3 -11.79 -4.53 -10.67
C GLN A 3 -12.36 -4.50 -9.24
N SER A 4 -13.49 -5.18 -9.01
CA SER A 4 -14.10 -5.31 -7.69
C SER A 4 -13.17 -5.92 -6.65
N ASP A 5 -12.38 -6.92 -7.04
CA ASP A 5 -11.50 -7.65 -6.13
C ASP A 5 -10.30 -6.79 -5.71
N LYS A 6 -9.78 -5.96 -6.63
CA LYS A 6 -8.72 -4.98 -6.31
C LYS A 6 -9.23 -3.91 -5.35
N LYS A 7 -10.40 -3.32 -5.64
CA LYS A 7 -11.04 -2.33 -4.77
C LYS A 7 -11.22 -2.87 -3.36
N ALA A 8 -11.81 -4.06 -3.23
CA ALA A 8 -12.02 -4.71 -1.93
C ALA A 8 -10.70 -4.93 -1.16
N SER A 9 -9.61 -5.28 -1.85
CA SER A 9 -8.29 -5.45 -1.23
C SER A 9 -7.75 -4.15 -0.63
N PHE A 10 -7.92 -3.02 -1.34
CA PHE A 10 -7.50 -1.71 -0.84
C PHE A 10 -8.43 -1.14 0.24
N ILE A 11 -9.72 -1.44 0.19
CA ILE A 11 -10.67 -1.10 1.28
C ILE A 11 -10.30 -1.84 2.57
N GLU A 12 -9.99 -3.13 2.46
CA GLU A 12 -9.50 -3.93 3.58
C GLU A 12 -8.19 -3.36 4.14
N LEU A 13 -7.25 -2.94 3.27
CA LEU A 13 -6.05 -2.25 3.70
C LEU A 13 -6.36 -0.94 4.44
N GLY A 14 -7.32 -0.13 3.96
CA GLY A 14 -7.79 1.05 4.67
C GLY A 14 -8.29 0.74 6.08
N THR A 15 -9.05 -0.35 6.22
CA THR A 15 -9.55 -0.83 7.52
C THR A 15 -8.39 -1.30 8.42
N PHE A 16 -7.41 -2.02 7.88
CA PHE A 16 -6.20 -2.40 8.62
C PHE A 16 -5.44 -1.18 9.13
N LEU A 17 -5.21 -0.19 8.27
CA LEU A 17 -4.49 1.03 8.61
C LEU A 17 -5.21 1.88 9.68
N SER A 18 -6.55 1.82 9.73
CA SER A 18 -7.34 2.58 10.69
C SER A 18 -7.04 2.23 12.16
N GLN A 19 -6.46 1.05 12.41
CA GLN A 19 -6.12 0.54 13.74
C GLN A 19 -4.93 1.24 14.39
N PHE A 20 -4.15 2.02 13.64
CA PHE A 20 -2.87 2.57 14.07
C PHE A 20 -2.93 4.10 14.17
N THR A 21 -2.83 4.63 15.38
CA THR A 21 -2.93 6.08 15.63
C THR A 21 -1.85 6.56 16.60
N ALA A 22 -1.50 7.85 16.52
CA ALA A 22 -0.56 8.46 17.46
C ALA A 22 -1.07 8.42 18.92
N ASN A 23 -2.37 8.25 19.15
CA ASN A 23 -2.98 8.20 20.48
C ASN A 23 -3.14 6.77 21.01
N GLY A 24 -2.70 5.76 20.26
CA GLY A 24 -2.80 4.35 20.63
C GLY A 24 -3.26 3.50 19.45
N ASN A 25 -2.75 2.26 19.44
CA ASN A 25 -3.14 1.25 18.47
C ASN A 25 -4.22 0.36 19.10
N THR A 26 -5.32 0.15 18.39
CA THR A 26 -6.43 -0.70 18.87
C THR A 26 -6.79 -1.72 17.81
N PRO A 27 -6.67 -3.04 18.10
CA PRO A 27 -7.00 -4.06 17.13
C PRO A 27 -8.51 -4.12 16.89
N ASN A 28 -8.90 -4.26 15.63
CA ASN A 28 -10.26 -4.51 15.19
C ASN A 28 -10.39 -5.99 14.79
N PRO A 29 -11.20 -6.81 15.49
CA PRO A 29 -11.36 -8.23 15.19
C PRO A 29 -11.90 -8.53 13.77
N ALA A 30 -12.52 -7.55 13.11
CA ALA A 30 -13.03 -7.72 11.75
C ALA A 30 -11.92 -7.63 10.68
N VAL A 31 -10.75 -7.10 11.01
CA VAL A 31 -9.63 -6.94 10.07
C VAL A 31 -8.97 -8.29 9.82
N LYS A 32 -8.78 -8.62 8.54
CA LYS A 32 -8.17 -9.89 8.12
C LYS A 32 -6.70 -9.95 8.51
N HIS A 33 -6.24 -11.16 8.84
CA HIS A 33 -4.82 -11.46 9.10
C HIS A 33 -4.16 -10.64 10.22
N ASN A 34 -4.94 -10.08 11.15
CA ASN A 34 -4.40 -9.31 12.29
C ASN A 34 -3.42 -10.13 13.14
N ASP A 35 -3.70 -11.42 13.33
CA ASP A 35 -2.84 -12.40 14.01
C ASP A 35 -1.40 -12.42 13.47
N ARG A 36 -1.24 -12.17 12.16
CA ARG A 36 0.05 -12.18 11.49
C ARG A 36 0.66 -10.79 11.32
N PHE A 37 -0.15 -9.75 11.10
CA PHE A 37 0.34 -8.44 10.66
C PHE A 37 0.25 -7.32 11.69
N TYR A 38 -0.62 -7.43 12.71
CA TYR A 38 -0.89 -6.33 13.61
C TYR A 38 0.35 -5.91 14.42
N ASP A 39 0.88 -6.80 15.26
CA ASP A 39 2.04 -6.50 16.12
C ASP A 39 3.29 -6.18 15.29
N ALA A 40 3.51 -6.95 14.21
CA ALA A 40 4.62 -6.72 13.30
C ALA A 40 4.58 -5.33 12.63
N PHE A 41 3.39 -4.78 12.40
CA PHE A 41 3.26 -3.44 11.85
C PHE A 41 3.50 -2.36 12.90
N ILE A 42 3.10 -2.57 14.16
CA ILE A 42 3.45 -1.68 15.27
C ILE A 42 4.97 -1.59 15.42
N ASP A 43 5.65 -2.73 15.43
CA ASP A 43 7.11 -2.79 15.49
C ASP A 43 7.75 -2.04 14.31
N LEU A 44 7.21 -2.23 13.11
CA LEU A 44 7.69 -1.53 11.92
C LEU A 44 7.49 -0.01 12.03
N ILE A 45 6.35 0.47 12.54
CA ILE A 45 6.11 1.90 12.73
C ILE A 45 7.16 2.49 13.68
N HIS A 46 7.45 1.82 14.78
CA HIS A 46 8.47 2.29 15.74
C HIS A 46 9.89 2.24 15.17
N LEU A 47 10.22 1.20 14.40
CA LEU A 47 11.54 1.05 13.77
C LEU A 47 11.73 1.96 12.55
N SER A 48 10.65 2.50 11.97
CA SER A 48 10.69 3.28 10.73
C SER A 48 11.66 4.46 10.78
N GLN A 49 11.69 5.21 11.90
CA GLN A 49 12.61 6.33 12.11
C GLN A 49 14.08 5.87 12.15
N SER A 50 14.36 4.70 12.74
CA SER A 50 15.73 4.17 12.81
C SER A 50 16.26 3.74 11.44
N HIS A 51 15.36 3.30 10.55
CA HIS A 51 15.69 2.92 9.18
C HIS A 51 15.73 4.11 8.22
N ASN A 52 14.92 5.14 8.49
CA ASN A 52 14.81 6.32 7.66
C ASN A 52 14.82 7.59 8.51
N GLY A 53 15.96 8.27 8.54
CA GLY A 53 16.14 9.49 9.34
C GLY A 53 15.25 10.67 8.92
N TRP A 54 14.53 10.58 7.80
CA TRP A 54 13.52 11.56 7.40
C TRP A 54 12.18 11.38 8.12
N PHE A 55 11.92 10.22 8.71
CA PHE A 55 10.62 9.87 9.28
C PHE A 55 10.60 10.15 10.78
N THR A 56 9.48 10.67 11.28
CA THR A 56 9.12 10.59 12.69
C THR A 56 7.92 9.66 12.87
N PRO A 57 7.75 9.03 14.06
CA PRO A 57 6.57 8.21 14.34
C PRO A 57 5.25 8.95 14.06
N GLU A 58 5.18 10.24 14.41
CA GLU A 58 3.99 11.07 14.20
C GLU A 58 3.68 11.24 12.71
N GLN A 59 4.70 11.45 11.87
CA GLN A 59 4.52 11.54 10.42
C GLN A 59 4.07 10.21 9.82
N VAL A 60 4.59 9.10 10.32
CA VAL A 60 4.14 7.77 9.88
C VAL A 60 2.68 7.57 10.28
N TYR A 61 2.32 7.75 11.55
CA TYR A 61 0.91 7.66 11.98
C TYR A 61 -0.01 8.60 11.20
N PHE A 62 0.44 9.82 10.91
CA PHE A 62 -0.32 10.77 10.11
C PHE A 62 -0.56 10.25 8.68
N ALA A 63 0.47 9.70 8.02
CA ALA A 63 0.33 9.11 6.69
C ALA A 63 -0.61 7.89 6.70
N LEU A 64 -0.48 7.01 7.69
CA LEU A 64 -1.35 5.83 7.85
C LEU A 64 -2.82 6.25 8.02
N GLN A 65 -3.08 7.23 8.90
CA GLN A 65 -4.44 7.73 9.13
C GLN A 65 -5.01 8.47 7.92
N SER A 66 -4.17 9.17 7.16
CA SER A 66 -4.60 9.82 5.91
C SER A 66 -5.02 8.76 4.88
N TRP A 67 -4.25 7.69 4.74
CA TRP A 67 -4.59 6.58 3.84
C TRP A 67 -5.79 5.76 4.33
N ALA A 68 -5.91 5.50 5.63
CA ALA A 68 -7.09 4.84 6.20
C ALA A 68 -8.38 5.59 5.86
N LYS A 69 -8.36 6.93 5.96
CA LYS A 69 -9.50 7.79 5.57
C LYS A 69 -9.74 7.81 4.07
N ALA A 70 -8.68 7.78 3.25
CA ALA A 70 -8.81 7.80 1.79
C ALA A 70 -9.32 6.48 1.21
N LEU A 71 -8.96 5.34 1.83
CA LEU A 71 -9.25 4.00 1.35
C LEU A 71 -10.60 3.45 1.84
N THR A 72 -11.56 4.31 2.18
CA THR A 72 -12.93 3.85 2.47
C THR A 72 -13.64 3.44 1.19
N GLU A 73 -14.63 2.55 1.30
CA GLU A 73 -15.46 2.14 0.16
C GLU A 73 -16.04 3.35 -0.59
N SER A 74 -16.68 4.27 0.14
CA SER A 74 -17.26 5.48 -0.44
C SER A 74 -16.25 6.32 -1.22
N ASN A 75 -15.03 6.49 -0.68
CA ASN A 75 -14.01 7.34 -1.30
C ASN A 75 -13.41 6.68 -2.53
N ILE A 76 -13.13 5.37 -2.47
CA ILE A 76 -12.63 4.62 -3.63
C ILE A 76 -13.69 4.57 -4.72
N GLU A 77 -14.95 4.31 -4.41
CA GLU A 77 -16.02 4.29 -5.41
C GLU A 77 -16.23 5.65 -6.06
N GLN A 78 -16.26 6.72 -5.25
CA GLN A 78 -16.37 8.07 -5.76
C GLN A 78 -15.19 8.44 -6.66
N TRP A 79 -13.95 8.13 -6.24
CA TRP A 79 -12.76 8.40 -7.05
C TRP A 79 -12.82 7.64 -8.38
N LEU A 80 -13.11 6.34 -8.33
CA LEU A 80 -13.06 5.48 -9.50
C LEU A 80 -14.27 5.64 -10.44
N SER A 81 -15.38 6.20 -9.98
CA SER A 81 -16.58 6.48 -10.80
C SER A 81 -16.34 7.38 -12.02
N ARG A 82 -15.20 8.09 -12.04
CA ARG A 82 -14.82 9.00 -13.12
C ARG A 82 -14.02 8.30 -14.24
N TYR A 83 -13.73 7.02 -14.10
CA TYR A 83 -12.88 6.28 -15.00
C TYR A 83 -13.59 5.02 -15.48
N ASP A 84 -13.40 4.71 -16.76
CA ASP A 84 -13.71 3.41 -17.30
C ASP A 84 -12.49 2.49 -17.15
N PHE A 85 -12.73 1.23 -16.81
CA PHE A 85 -11.69 0.19 -16.70
C PHE A 85 -12.00 -0.90 -17.73
N PRO A 86 -11.68 -0.69 -19.02
CA PRO A 86 -11.91 -1.71 -20.02
C PRO A 86 -11.01 -2.91 -19.77
N ASP A 87 -11.44 -4.10 -20.20
CA ASP A 87 -10.59 -5.27 -20.17
C ASP A 87 -9.40 -5.07 -21.13
N HIS A 88 -8.26 -4.76 -20.54
CA HIS A 88 -7.00 -4.59 -21.24
C HIS A 88 -6.01 -5.65 -20.77
N GLN A 89 -5.09 -6.03 -21.67
CA GLN A 89 -3.94 -6.82 -21.29
C GLN A 89 -3.08 -6.02 -20.28
N PRO A 90 -2.80 -6.56 -19.08
CA PRO A 90 -1.98 -5.87 -18.09
C PRO A 90 -0.59 -5.55 -18.62
N LYS A 91 -0.22 -4.28 -18.60
CA LYS A 91 1.15 -3.79 -18.83
C LYS A 91 1.95 -3.76 -17.54
N THR A 92 3.27 -3.73 -17.64
CA THR A 92 4.17 -3.55 -16.49
C THR A 92 4.61 -2.09 -16.41
N VAL A 93 4.16 -1.37 -15.39
CA VAL A 93 4.48 0.04 -15.16
C VAL A 93 5.61 0.14 -14.14
N GLY A 94 6.73 0.72 -14.55
CA GLY A 94 7.87 0.99 -13.68
C GLY A 94 7.66 2.23 -12.81
N LEU A 95 7.82 2.11 -11.50
CA LEU A 95 7.76 3.21 -10.54
C LEU A 95 9.13 3.42 -9.88
N ILE A 96 9.60 4.66 -9.83
CA ILE A 96 10.76 5.07 -9.03
C ILE A 96 10.25 5.96 -7.91
N LEU A 97 10.24 5.44 -6.67
CA LEU A 97 9.60 6.11 -5.56
C LEU A 97 10.60 6.89 -4.71
N ALA A 98 10.24 8.12 -4.36
CA ALA A 98 10.96 8.90 -3.36
C ALA A 98 10.78 8.28 -1.96
N GLY A 99 11.74 8.52 -1.06
CA GLY A 99 11.76 7.93 0.28
C GLY A 99 11.91 8.93 1.41
N ASN A 100 11.60 10.21 1.18
CA ASN A 100 11.73 11.28 2.18
C ASN A 100 10.42 11.59 2.92
N ILE A 101 9.28 11.05 2.47
CA ILE A 101 7.97 11.21 3.11
C ILE A 101 7.31 9.83 3.23
N PRO A 102 6.76 9.43 4.39
CA PRO A 102 6.12 8.13 4.56
C PRO A 102 5.03 7.89 3.52
N LEU A 103 5.13 6.78 2.78
CA LEU A 103 4.13 6.34 1.79
C LEU A 103 3.83 7.36 0.68
N VAL A 104 4.75 8.28 0.36
CA VAL A 104 4.54 9.28 -0.72
C VAL A 104 4.26 8.64 -2.08
N GLY A 105 4.94 7.54 -2.39
CA GLY A 105 4.73 6.78 -3.63
C GLY A 105 3.52 5.84 -3.62
N PHE A 106 2.75 5.80 -2.52
CA PHE A 106 1.62 4.86 -2.40
C PHE A 106 0.49 5.20 -3.36
N HIS A 107 0.26 6.48 -3.67
CA HIS A 107 -0.74 6.87 -4.66
C HIS A 107 -0.45 6.26 -6.05
N ASP A 108 0.79 6.33 -6.50
CA ASP A 108 1.19 5.82 -7.81
C ASP A 108 1.10 4.29 -7.84
N PHE A 109 1.57 3.64 -6.77
CA PHE A 109 1.41 2.20 -6.56
C PHE A 109 -0.07 1.76 -6.63
N LEU A 110 -0.93 2.41 -5.86
CA LEU A 110 -2.38 2.16 -5.81
C LEU A 110 -3.02 2.34 -7.19
N SER A 111 -2.67 3.43 -7.89
CA SER A 111 -3.24 3.78 -9.19
C SER A 111 -2.89 2.76 -10.28
N VAL A 112 -1.64 2.27 -10.30
CA VAL A 112 -1.21 1.22 -11.24
C VAL A 112 -1.98 -0.08 -11.00
N VAL A 113 -2.08 -0.52 -9.74
CA VAL A 113 -2.79 -1.77 -9.43
C VAL A 113 -4.29 -1.64 -9.71
N LEU A 114 -4.92 -0.53 -9.29
CA LEU A 114 -6.34 -0.28 -9.54
C LEU A 114 -6.65 -0.14 -11.03
N SER A 115 -5.76 0.42 -11.85
CA SER A 115 -5.95 0.44 -13.32
C SER A 115 -5.81 -0.94 -13.98
N GLY A 116 -5.43 -1.97 -13.22
CA GLY A 116 -5.27 -3.33 -13.75
C GLY A 116 -3.93 -3.59 -14.40
N HIS A 117 -2.93 -2.76 -14.12
CA HIS A 117 -1.57 -2.95 -14.56
C HIS A 117 -0.72 -3.55 -13.44
N LYS A 118 0.40 -4.16 -13.85
CA LYS A 118 1.41 -4.69 -12.92
C LYS A 118 2.35 -3.55 -12.56
N VAL A 119 2.72 -3.46 -11.29
CA VAL A 119 3.64 -2.46 -10.79
C VAL A 119 5.03 -3.09 -10.59
N LEU A 120 6.04 -2.45 -11.18
CA LEU A 120 7.45 -2.76 -10.93
C LEU A 120 8.07 -1.59 -10.15
N VAL A 121 8.23 -1.77 -8.84
CA VAL A 121 8.64 -0.71 -7.93
C VAL A 121 10.14 -0.76 -7.66
N LYS A 122 10.83 0.34 -7.95
CA LYS A 122 12.14 0.64 -7.39
C LYS A 122 11.98 1.63 -6.24
N MET A 123 12.22 1.13 -5.04
CA MET A 123 12.17 1.94 -3.82
C MET A 123 13.40 2.86 -3.72
N SER A 124 13.25 3.97 -3.00
CA SER A 124 14.39 4.72 -2.50
C SER A 124 15.23 3.85 -1.56
N SER A 125 16.54 4.06 -1.53
CA SER A 125 17.42 3.42 -0.54
C SER A 125 17.05 3.79 0.91
N ASN A 126 16.38 4.92 1.12
CA ASN A 126 16.03 5.43 2.44
C ASN A 126 14.69 4.87 2.95
N ASP A 127 13.77 4.48 2.08
CA ASP A 127 12.47 3.91 2.46
C ASP A 127 12.24 2.57 1.75
N GLN A 128 12.49 1.48 2.46
CA GLN A 128 12.41 0.12 1.90
C GLN A 128 11.50 -0.79 2.71
N LYS A 129 10.70 -0.26 3.63
CA LYS A 129 10.04 -1.10 4.64
C LYS A 129 8.53 -0.97 4.67
N LEU A 130 7.99 0.26 4.71
CA LEU A 130 6.55 0.47 4.85
C LEU A 130 5.77 -0.09 3.66
N LEU A 131 6.09 0.35 2.44
CA LEU A 131 5.36 -0.10 1.25
C LEU A 131 5.47 -1.62 1.00
N PRO A 132 6.65 -2.26 1.10
CA PRO A 132 6.74 -3.72 1.00
C PRO A 132 5.93 -4.48 2.06
N PHE A 133 5.80 -3.93 3.27
CA PHE A 133 4.94 -4.52 4.29
C PHE A 133 3.46 -4.46 3.88
N LEU A 134 2.99 -3.29 3.42
CA LEU A 134 1.61 -3.14 2.96
C LEU A 134 1.31 -4.02 1.75
N ALA A 135 2.26 -4.19 0.83
CA ALA A 135 2.14 -5.11 -0.29
C ALA A 135 1.99 -6.56 0.17
N LYS A 136 2.75 -6.99 1.18
CA LYS A 136 2.60 -8.34 1.78
C LYS A 136 1.23 -8.53 2.43
N TYR A 137 0.71 -7.51 3.11
CA TYR A 137 -0.64 -7.54 3.67
C TYR A 137 -1.69 -7.67 2.56
N LEU A 138 -1.59 -6.85 1.51
CA LEU A 138 -2.49 -6.91 0.35
C LEU A 138 -2.48 -8.30 -0.32
N ILE A 139 -1.31 -8.91 -0.51
CA ILE A 139 -1.17 -10.26 -1.07
C ILE A 139 -1.79 -11.32 -0.15
N ALA A 140 -1.68 -11.16 1.19
CA ALA A 140 -2.36 -12.06 2.11
C ALA A 140 -3.89 -11.96 2.00
N VAL A 141 -4.42 -10.73 1.87
CA VAL A 141 -5.85 -10.48 1.66
C VAL A 141 -6.34 -11.02 0.31
N ASN A 142 -5.54 -10.88 -0.74
CA ASN A 142 -5.85 -11.34 -2.08
C ASN A 142 -4.59 -11.87 -2.79
N PRO A 143 -4.39 -13.20 -2.82
CA PRO A 143 -3.20 -13.81 -3.41
C PRO A 143 -2.96 -13.49 -4.89
N GLU A 144 -3.99 -13.15 -5.68
CA GLU A 144 -3.81 -12.78 -7.09
C GLU A 144 -2.88 -11.57 -7.27
N LEU A 145 -2.82 -10.68 -6.26
CA LEU A 145 -1.99 -9.48 -6.28
C LEU A 145 -0.48 -9.78 -6.33
N GLU A 146 -0.05 -10.99 -5.97
CA GLU A 146 1.35 -11.41 -6.08
C GLU A 146 1.85 -11.31 -7.53
N SER A 147 0.98 -11.60 -8.50
CA SER A 147 1.31 -11.50 -9.94
C SER A 147 1.28 -10.06 -10.49
N TYR A 148 0.86 -9.09 -9.68
CA TYR A 148 0.74 -7.67 -10.04
C TYR A 148 1.77 -6.78 -9.36
N ILE A 149 2.51 -7.27 -8.35
CA ILE A 149 3.40 -6.43 -7.54
C ILE A 149 4.80 -7.03 -7.53
N THR A 150 5.75 -6.29 -8.08
CA THR A 150 7.17 -6.66 -8.07
C THR A 150 7.99 -5.52 -7.50
N PHE A 151 8.94 -5.83 -6.62
CA PHE A 151 9.95 -4.89 -6.13
C PHE A 151 11.32 -5.25 -6.72
N THR A 152 12.12 -4.25 -7.07
CA THR A 152 13.50 -4.44 -7.55
C THR A 152 14.46 -3.47 -6.87
N GLU A 153 15.67 -3.95 -6.58
CA GLU A 153 16.78 -3.14 -6.05
C GLU A 153 17.65 -2.55 -7.18
N GLY A 154 17.59 -3.15 -8.37
CA GLY A 154 18.47 -2.86 -9.49
C GLY A 154 17.98 -1.74 -10.41
N LYS A 155 18.45 -1.78 -11.65
CA LYS A 155 17.89 -0.96 -12.72
C LYS A 155 16.48 -1.48 -13.03
N LEU A 156 15.56 -0.56 -13.35
CA LEU A 156 14.26 -0.97 -13.89
C LEU A 156 14.50 -1.58 -15.28
N GLU A 157 14.01 -2.79 -15.46
CA GLU A 157 14.06 -3.56 -16.70
C GLU A 157 12.69 -4.24 -16.90
N ASN A 158 12.33 -4.58 -18.14
CA ASN A 158 11.08 -5.28 -18.46
C ASN A 158 9.80 -4.53 -18.03
N PHE A 159 9.75 -3.22 -18.25
CA PHE A 159 8.55 -2.40 -18.12
C PHE A 159 8.18 -1.80 -19.49
N ASP A 160 6.90 -1.46 -19.67
CA ASP A 160 6.32 -0.89 -20.89
C ASP A 160 6.37 0.64 -20.92
#